data_AF-A0A9E1ADE9-F1
#
_entry.id   AF-A0A9E1ADE9-F1
#
_cell.length_a   1.000
_cell.length_b   1.000
_cell.length_c   1.000
_cell.angle_alpha   90.00
_cell.angle_beta   90.00
_cell.angle_gamma   90.00
#
_symmetry.space_group_name_H-M   'P 1'
#
loop_
_entity.id
_entity.type
_entity.pdbx_description
1 polymer ?
#
loop_
_entity_poly.entity_id
_entity_poly.type
_entity_poly.pdbx_seq_one_letter_code
_entity_poly.pdbx_strand_id
1 'polypeptide(L)'
;MENAKCYAPQILVGTEGLPREQWLEYRRKGIGGSDAAAVLGISPFRTGRDLYYDKLNIVTADDAENWVQLKVGTLLEPLVAKIFAHKTGYKIYRRPFMFRHPQ
;
A
#
# COMPACT_ATOMS: atom_id res chain seq x y z
N MET A 1 -13.07 -24.27 -23.82
CA MET A 1 -13.02 -23.52 -22.55
C MET A 1 -11.57 -23.19 -22.30
N GLU A 2 -11.16 -21.97 -22.67
CA GLU A 2 -9.79 -21.48 -22.53
C GLU A 2 -9.35 -21.55 -21.06
N ASN A 3 -8.14 -22.05 -20.83
CA ASN A 3 -7.50 -22.08 -19.51
C ASN A 3 -7.48 -20.67 -18.91
N ALA A 4 -8.39 -20.36 -18.00
CA ALA A 4 -8.23 -19.24 -17.09
C ALA A 4 -6.97 -19.54 -16.26
N LYS A 5 -5.83 -18.94 -16.66
CA LYS A 5 -4.62 -18.97 -15.83
C LYS A 5 -5.01 -18.47 -14.45
N CYS A 6 -4.87 -19.31 -13.42
CA CYS A 6 -5.06 -18.88 -12.05
C CYS A 6 -4.14 -17.69 -11.78
N TYR A 7 -4.72 -16.55 -11.42
CA TYR A 7 -3.97 -15.33 -11.10
C TYR A 7 -3.06 -15.59 -9.90
N ALA A 8 -1.76 -15.45 -10.10
CA ALA A 8 -0.76 -15.54 -9.04
C ALA A 8 0.07 -14.25 -9.01
N PRO A 9 -0.01 -13.43 -7.95
CA PRO A 9 0.81 -12.24 -7.86
C PRO A 9 2.29 -12.60 -7.66
N GLN A 10 3.17 -11.77 -8.21
CA GLN A 10 4.60 -11.87 -7.97
C GLN A 10 4.94 -11.25 -6.61
N ILE A 11 5.75 -11.94 -5.80
CA ILE A 11 6.32 -11.37 -4.58
C ILE A 11 7.45 -10.43 -5.00
N LEU A 12 7.31 -9.14 -4.71
CA LEU A 12 8.30 -8.13 -5.07
C LEU A 12 9.43 -8.04 -4.04
N VAL A 13 9.07 -7.92 -2.76
CA VAL A 13 10.04 -7.81 -1.64
C VAL A 13 9.36 -8.18 -0.32
N GLY A 14 10.10 -8.78 0.60
CA GLY A 14 9.70 -8.90 2.00
C GLY A 14 9.78 -7.55 2.71
N THR A 15 8.78 -7.19 3.51
CA THR A 15 8.71 -5.89 4.20
C THR A 15 9.09 -5.97 5.67
N GLU A 16 9.32 -7.16 6.21
CA GLU A 16 9.75 -7.33 7.59
C GLU A 16 11.21 -6.88 7.74
N GLY A 17 11.45 -5.91 8.63
CA GLY A 17 12.78 -5.31 8.82
C GLY A 17 13.27 -4.43 7.66
N LEU A 18 12.46 -4.19 6.62
CA LEU A 18 12.84 -3.37 5.49
C LEU A 18 12.92 -1.88 5.90
N PRO A 19 14.08 -1.21 5.72
CA PRO A 19 14.21 0.22 6.02
C PRO A 19 13.19 1.05 5.25
N ARG A 20 12.74 2.17 5.84
CA ARG A 20 11.69 3.02 5.26
C ARG A 20 12.09 3.55 3.88
N GLU A 21 13.35 3.92 3.71
CA GLU A 21 13.89 4.48 2.48
C GLU A 21 13.82 3.43 1.35
N GLN A 22 14.26 2.21 1.60
CA GLN A 22 14.17 1.10 0.64
C GLN A 22 12.71 0.74 0.35
N TRP A 23 11.85 0.74 1.37
CA TRP A 23 10.42 0.53 1.21
C TRP A 23 9.79 1.58 0.29
N LEU A 24 10.17 2.85 0.42
CA LEU A 24 9.73 3.93 -0.48
C LEU A 24 10.23 3.70 -1.91
N GLU A 25 11.49 3.32 -2.10
CA GLU A 25 12.03 2.99 -3.43
C GLU A 25 11.23 1.87 -4.12
N TYR A 26 10.92 0.78 -3.42
CA TYR A 26 10.09 -0.29 -3.97
C TYR A 26 8.66 0.19 -4.30
N ARG A 27 8.06 1.03 -3.45
CA ARG A 27 6.75 1.63 -3.71
C ARG A 27 6.71 2.54 -4.92
N ARG A 28 7.81 3.21 -5.26
CA ARG A 28 7.88 4.06 -6.47
C ARG A 28 7.90 3.23 -7.76
N LYS A 29 8.27 1.95 -7.71
CA LYS A 29 8.31 1.04 -8.87
C LYS A 29 6.92 0.60 -9.39
N GLY A 30 5.82 1.16 -8.88
CA GLY A 30 4.47 0.83 -9.32
C GLY A 30 3.39 1.69 -8.66
N ILE A 31 2.13 1.46 -9.04
CA ILE A 31 0.96 2.09 -8.44
C ILE A 31 0.39 1.18 -7.35
N GLY A 32 0.30 1.68 -6.13
CA GLY A 32 -0.25 0.97 -4.98
C GLY A 32 -1.70 1.33 -4.69
N GLY A 33 -2.33 0.64 -3.72
CA GLY A 33 -3.74 0.89 -3.37
C GLY A 33 -4.03 2.33 -2.90
N SER A 34 -3.10 2.95 -2.18
CA SER A 34 -3.22 4.36 -1.76
C SER A 34 -3.20 5.36 -2.91
N ASP A 35 -2.65 4.96 -4.05
CA ASP A 35 -2.45 5.84 -5.20
C ASP A 35 -3.69 5.84 -6.11
N ALA A 36 -4.53 4.81 -6.01
CA ALA A 36 -5.69 4.60 -6.88
C ALA A 36 -6.65 5.80 -6.89
N ALA A 37 -6.96 6.38 -5.72
CA ALA A 37 -7.84 7.55 -5.64
C ALA A 37 -7.25 8.78 -6.34
N ALA A 38 -5.93 8.98 -6.28
CA ALA A 38 -5.25 10.08 -6.96
C ALA A 38 -5.19 9.87 -8.48
N VAL A 39 -4.98 8.63 -8.93
CA VAL A 39 -5.07 8.24 -10.35
C VAL A 39 -6.48 8.54 -10.90
N LEU A 40 -7.51 8.24 -10.12
CA LEU A 40 -8.91 8.48 -10.49
C LEU A 40 -9.35 9.94 -10.32
N GLY A 41 -8.49 10.82 -9.76
CA GLY A 41 -8.82 12.24 -9.55
C GLY A 41 -9.87 12.50 -8.46
N ILE A 42 -10.13 11.53 -7.57
CA ILE A 42 -11.13 11.63 -6.50
C ILE A 42 -10.51 11.72 -5.10
N SER A 43 -9.18 11.77 -5.01
CA SER A 43 -8.48 11.89 -3.73
C SER A 43 -8.56 13.32 -3.20
N PRO A 44 -8.98 13.53 -1.94
CA PRO A 44 -8.92 14.84 -1.29
C PRO A 44 -7.51 15.21 -0.81
N PHE A 45 -6.55 14.28 -0.86
CA PHE A 45 -5.21 14.45 -0.28
C PHE A 45 -4.09 14.62 -1.31
N ARG A 46 -4.27 14.10 -2.53
CA ARG A 46 -3.22 14.10 -3.57
C ARG A 46 -3.84 14.17 -4.96
N THR A 47 -3.27 15.00 -5.82
CA THR A 47 -3.62 15.03 -7.25
C THR A 47 -2.83 13.97 -8.04
N GLY A 48 -3.26 13.69 -9.27
CA GLY A 48 -2.50 12.86 -10.20
C GLY A 48 -1.10 13.42 -10.52
N ARG A 49 -0.93 14.75 -10.50
CA ARG A 49 0.38 15.41 -10.68
C ARG A 49 1.30 15.11 -9.50
N ASP A 50 0.80 15.24 -8.26
CA ASP A 50 1.59 14.98 -7.06
C ASP A 50 2.04 13.51 -7.01
N LEU A 51 1.16 12.61 -7.43
CA LEU A 51 1.49 11.20 -7.59
C LEU A 51 2.58 10.98 -8.64
N TYR A 52 2.50 11.63 -9.80
CA TYR A 52 3.52 11.51 -10.86
C TYR A 52 4.90 11.96 -10.37
N TYR A 53 5.00 13.12 -9.72
CA TYR A 53 6.27 13.61 -9.18
C TYR A 53 6.83 12.71 -8.07
N ASP A 54 5.96 12.13 -7.25
CA ASP A 54 6.36 11.13 -6.28
C ASP A 54 6.91 9.87 -6.95
N LYS A 55 6.24 9.31 -7.96
CA LYS A 55 6.75 8.11 -8.65
C LYS A 55 8.09 8.33 -9.36
N LEU A 56 8.36 9.56 -9.82
CA LEU A 56 9.65 9.94 -10.38
C LEU A 56 10.69 10.39 -9.36
N ASN A 57 10.35 10.41 -8.07
CA ASN A 57 11.23 10.89 -6.99
C ASN A 57 11.70 12.34 -7.19
N ILE A 58 10.86 13.20 -7.78
CA ILE A 58 11.14 14.61 -8.03
C ILE A 58 10.72 15.46 -6.83
N VAL A 59 9.51 15.25 -6.33
CA VAL A 59 8.98 15.89 -5.12
C VAL A 59 8.32 14.81 -4.28
N THR A 60 8.75 14.69 -3.03
CA THR A 60 8.14 13.76 -2.07
C THR A 60 7.06 14.50 -1.30
N ALA A 61 5.92 13.82 -1.07
CA ALA A 61 4.92 14.34 -0.14
C ALA A 61 5.56 14.51 1.25
N ASP A 62 5.29 15.64 1.90
CA ASP A 62 5.72 15.87 3.26
C ASP A 62 4.76 15.15 4.21
N ASP A 63 5.20 14.01 4.73
CA ASP A 63 4.44 13.24 5.71
C ASP A 63 4.25 14.01 7.04
N ALA A 64 4.98 15.11 7.26
CA ALA A 64 4.89 15.92 8.47
C ALA A 64 3.53 16.63 8.63
N GLU A 65 2.77 16.86 7.57
CA GLU A 65 1.45 17.49 7.70
C GLU A 65 0.39 16.49 8.22
N ASN A 66 0.52 15.21 7.89
CA ASN A 66 -0.46 14.15 8.18
C ASN A 66 0.06 13.08 9.16
N TRP A 67 1.14 13.38 9.89
CA TRP A 67 1.83 12.40 10.72
C TRP A 67 0.94 11.78 11.80
N VAL A 68 0.01 12.56 12.37
CA VAL A 68 -0.91 12.09 13.42
C VAL A 68 -1.83 11.01 12.87
N GLN A 69 -2.46 11.25 11.71
CA GLN A 69 -3.38 10.33 11.06
C GLN A 69 -2.66 9.02 10.68
N LEU A 70 -1.45 9.13 10.12
CA LEU A 70 -0.62 7.98 9.78
C LEU A 70 -0.23 7.16 11.03
N LYS A 71 0.16 7.84 12.12
CA LYS A 71 0.55 7.19 13.38
C LYS A 71 -0.64 6.50 14.05
N VAL A 72 -1.78 7.18 14.14
CA VAL A 72 -3.01 6.63 14.73
C VAL A 72 -3.49 5.43 13.92
N GLY A 73 -3.52 5.53 12.58
CA GLY A 73 -3.87 4.41 11.71
C GLY A 73 -3.00 3.18 11.99
N THR A 74 -1.68 3.38 12.03
CA THR A 74 -0.70 2.30 12.31
C THR A 74 -0.93 1.64 13.68
N LEU A 75 -1.21 2.43 14.72
CA LEU A 75 -1.48 1.92 16.07
C LEU A 75 -2.81 1.13 16.14
N LEU A 76 -3.80 1.51 15.34
CA LEU A 76 -5.12 0.90 15.33
C LEU A 76 -5.21 -0.36 14.46
N GLU A 77 -4.31 -0.56 13.49
CA GLU A 77 -4.31 -1.73 12.59
C GLU A 77 -4.46 -3.08 13.34
N PRO A 78 -3.69 -3.39 14.41
CA PRO A 78 -3.85 -4.66 15.12
C PRO A 78 -5.19 -4.81 15.83
N LEU A 79 -5.76 -3.70 16.33
CA LEU A 79 -7.06 -3.70 16.99
C LEU A 79 -8.18 -3.95 15.98
N VAL A 80 -8.16 -3.22 14.86
CA VAL A 80 -9.12 -3.39 13.76
C VAL A 80 -9.11 -4.83 13.24
N ALA A 81 -7.92 -5.41 13.06
CA ALA A 81 -7.79 -6.81 12.69
C ALA A 81 -8.47 -7.74 13.71
N LYS A 82 -8.19 -7.60 15.01
CA LYS A 82 -8.84 -8.43 16.05
C LYS A 82 -10.37 -8.32 16.02
N ILE A 83 -10.91 -7.12 15.87
CA ILE A 83 -12.35 -6.89 15.77
C ILE A 83 -12.93 -7.58 14.53
N PHE A 84 -12.26 -7.46 13.37
CA PHE A 84 -12.66 -8.14 12.14
C PHE A 84 -12.71 -9.66 12.31
N ALA A 85 -11.67 -10.26 12.89
CA ALA A 85 -11.62 -11.70 13.16
C ALA A 85 -12.79 -12.14 14.06
N HIS A 86 -13.06 -11.39 15.13
CA HIS A 86 -14.15 -11.71 16.05
C HIS A 86 -15.54 -11.61 15.37
N LYS A 87 -15.78 -10.57 14.58
CA LYS A 87 -17.07 -10.35 13.91
C LYS A 87 -17.35 -11.36 12.78
N THR A 88 -16.32 -11.78 12.07
CA THR A 88 -16.48 -12.61 10.86
C THR A 88 -16.19 -14.10 11.09
N GLY A 89 -15.48 -14.43 12.16
CA GLY A 89 -14.96 -15.78 12.40
C GLY A 89 -13.76 -16.13 11.50
N TYR A 90 -13.27 -15.21 10.66
CA TYR A 90 -12.13 -15.49 9.78
C TYR A 90 -10.80 -15.44 10.53
N LYS A 91 -9.91 -16.37 10.17
CA LYS A 91 -8.51 -16.35 10.61
C LYS A 91 -7.75 -15.26 9.85
N ILE A 92 -7.00 -14.45 10.58
CA ILE A 92 -6.17 -13.39 10.02
C ILE A 92 -4.72 -13.85 9.95
N TYR A 93 -4.06 -13.55 8.84
CA TYR A 93 -2.66 -13.85 8.61
C TYR A 93 -1.95 -12.59 8.15
N ARG A 94 -0.85 -12.24 8.82
CA ARG A 94 0.04 -11.17 8.35
C ARG A 94 0.86 -11.70 7.17
N ARG A 95 0.91 -10.94 6.09
CA ARG A 95 1.75 -11.21 4.92
C ARG A 95 2.69 -10.02 4.72
N PRO A 96 3.89 -10.01 5.35
CA PRO A 96 4.82 -8.89 5.25
C PRO A 96 5.58 -8.92 3.92
N PHE A 97 4.86 -8.80 2.81
CA PHE A 97 5.40 -8.79 1.46
C PHE A 97 4.69 -7.71 0.63
N MET A 98 5.45 -7.04 -0.24
CA MET A 98 4.85 -6.31 -1.36
C MET A 98 4.58 -7.28 -2.49
N PHE A 99 3.38 -7.19 -3.06
CA PHE A 99 2.99 -7.97 -4.22
C PHE A 99 2.93 -7.07 -5.46
N ARG A 100 3.18 -7.67 -6.62
CA ARG A 100 3.07 -7.03 -7.92
C ARG A 100 2.18 -7.88 -8.83
N HIS A 101 1.38 -7.22 -9.66
CA HIS A 101 0.61 -7.89 -10.69
C HIS A 101 1.55 -8.70 -11.61
N PRO A 102 1.21 -9.95 -11.97
CA PRO A 102 2.00 -10.72 -12.93
C PRO A 102 2.08 -10.00 -14.28
N GLN A 103 3.20 -10.12 -14.98
CA GLN A 103 3.32 -9.63 -16.35
C GLN A 103 2.47 -10.47 -17.32
#